data_AF-A0A7I7Q2X3-F1
#
_entry.id   AF-A0A7I7Q2X3-F1
#
_cell.length_a   1.000
_cell.length_b   1.000
_cell.length_c   1.000
_cell.angle_alpha   90.00
_cell.angle_beta   90.00
_cell.angle_gamma   90.00
#
_symmetry.space_group_name_H-M   'P 1'
#
loop_
_entity.id
_entity.type
_entity.pdbx_description
1 polymer ?
#
loop_
_entity_poly.entity_id
_entity_poly.type
_entity_poly.pdbx_seq_one_letter_code
_entity_poly.pdbx_strand_id
1 'polypeptide(L)'
;MRGFDPDIVVALTEAIELDNPGAEIVIEDHAGYVRIHAAWFLKVTRASLESVAGQPIPLASLEPAIAGFAGRMRYVGDDELHWYLERKD
;
A
#
# COMPACT_ATOMS: atom_id res chain seq x y z
N MET A 1 16.05 -5.78 15.96
CA MET A 1 14.97 -6.02 14.98
C MET A 1 14.29 -4.67 14.80
N ARG A 2 14.52 -3.98 13.67
CA ARG A 2 13.91 -2.66 13.45
C ARG A 2 12.43 -2.92 13.19
N GLY A 3 11.59 -2.67 14.18
CA GLY A 3 10.14 -2.68 13.99
C GLY A 3 9.80 -1.68 12.88
N PHE A 4 8.87 -2.05 12.02
CA PHE A 4 8.31 -1.11 11.05
C PHE A 4 7.71 0.06 11.81
N ASP A 5 7.93 1.27 11.31
CA ASP A 5 7.40 2.47 11.94
C ASP A 5 5.86 2.39 11.91
N PRO A 6 5.14 2.43 13.05
CA PRO A 6 3.68 2.36 13.05
C PRO A 6 3.04 3.48 12.23
N ASP A 7 3.71 4.64 12.14
CA ASP A 7 3.17 5.83 11.47
C ASP A 7 3.07 5.63 9.95
N ILE A 8 3.94 4.79 9.36
CA ILE A 8 3.88 4.50 7.92
C ILE A 8 2.78 3.50 7.57
N VAL A 9 2.34 2.63 8.49
CA VAL A 9 1.13 1.81 8.26
C VAL A 9 -0.10 2.71 8.13
N VAL A 10 -0.23 3.67 9.05
CA VAL A 10 -1.35 4.63 9.06
C VAL A 10 -1.31 5.46 7.78
N ALA A 11 -0.16 6.03 7.45
CA ALA A 11 -0.02 6.86 6.25
C ALA A 11 -0.30 6.09 4.95
N LEU A 12 0.17 4.84 4.86
CA LEU A 12 -0.08 3.98 3.70
C LEU A 12 -1.57 3.64 3.57
N THR A 13 -2.24 3.36 4.69
CA THR A 13 -3.67 3.03 4.72
C THR A 13 -4.51 4.20 4.20
N GLU A 14 -4.31 5.39 4.75
CA GLU A 14 -5.04 6.60 4.32
C GLU A 14 -4.73 6.96 2.86
N ALA A 15 -3.47 6.84 2.42
CA ALA A 15 -3.11 7.08 1.03
C ALA A 15 -3.80 6.11 0.06
N ILE A 16 -3.91 4.83 0.45
CA ILE A 16 -4.64 3.82 -0.32
C ILE A 16 -6.13 4.17 -0.38
N GLU A 17 -6.75 4.63 0.70
CA GLU A 17 -8.14 5.07 0.69
C GLU A 17 -8.38 6.25 -0.26
N LEU A 18 -7.46 7.23 -0.27
CA LEU A 18 -7.51 8.37 -1.18
C LEU A 18 -7.37 7.98 -2.65
N ASP A 19 -6.47 7.04 -2.95
CA ASP A 19 -6.13 6.67 -4.32
C ASP A 19 -7.10 5.67 -4.96
N ASN A 20 -7.96 5.02 -4.18
CA ASN A 20 -8.92 4.04 -4.66
C ASN A 20 -10.37 4.44 -4.32
N PRO A 21 -10.86 5.61 -4.79
CA PRO A 21 -12.19 6.09 -4.46
C PRO A 21 -13.25 5.10 -4.94
N GLY A 22 -14.15 4.71 -4.04
CA GLY A 22 -15.25 3.78 -4.31
C GLY A 22 -14.85 2.30 -4.25
N ALA A 23 -13.60 1.97 -3.96
CA ALA A 23 -13.21 0.61 -3.62
C ALA A 23 -13.60 0.30 -2.16
N GLU A 24 -14.10 -0.92 -1.91
CA GLU A 24 -14.25 -1.45 -0.56
C GLU A 24 -12.90 -1.94 -0.06
N ILE A 25 -12.24 -1.13 0.78
CA ILE A 25 -10.94 -1.44 1.37
C ILE A 25 -11.16 -2.11 2.72
N VAL A 26 -10.48 -3.22 2.94
CA VAL A 26 -10.50 -3.98 4.19
C VAL A 26 -9.11 -3.95 4.80
N ILE A 27 -9.07 -3.68 6.10
CA ILE A 27 -7.84 -3.58 6.90
C ILE A 27 -7.95 -4.59 8.05
N GLU A 28 -7.00 -5.51 8.13
CA GLU A 28 -6.94 -6.53 9.17
C GLU A 28 -5.59 -6.48 9.91
N ASP A 29 -5.63 -6.39 11.23
CA ASP A 29 -4.45 -6.48 12.09
C ASP A 29 -4.24 -7.93 12.55
N HIS A 30 -3.11 -8.52 12.16
CA HIS A 30 -2.71 -9.88 12.51
C HIS A 30 -1.57 -9.91 13.55
N ALA A 31 -1.42 -8.84 14.34
CA ALA A 31 -0.41 -8.58 15.39
C ALA A 31 1.05 -8.51 14.91
N GLY A 32 1.44 -9.32 13.93
CA GLY A 32 2.77 -9.30 13.31
C GLY A 32 2.81 -8.57 11.96
N TYR A 33 1.65 -8.30 11.37
CA TYR A 33 1.50 -7.54 10.12
C TYR A 33 0.08 -6.99 10.02
N VAL A 34 -0.08 -5.95 9.20
CA VAL A 34 -1.39 -5.44 8.78
C VAL A 34 -1.63 -5.85 7.33
N ARG A 35 -2.82 -6.36 7.04
CA ARG A 35 -3.25 -6.70 5.69
C ARG A 35 -4.23 -5.63 5.21
N ILE A 36 -3.86 -4.95 4.13
CA ILE A 36 -4.72 -3.99 3.42
C ILE A 36 -5.09 -4.63 2.09
N HIS A 37 -6.38 -4.75 1.77
CA HIS A 37 -6.80 -5.32 0.49
C HIS A 37 -8.13 -4.75 -0.01
N ALA A 38 -8.32 -4.86 -1.32
CA ALA A 38 -9.57 -4.56 -2.02
C ALA A 38 -9.83 -5.61 -3.10
N ALA A 39 -11.00 -5.57 -3.73
CA ALA A 39 -11.31 -6.47 -4.83
C ALA A 39 -10.48 -6.12 -6.10
N TRP A 40 -9.77 -7.11 -6.63
CA TRP A 40 -9.04 -7.10 -7.91
C TRP A 40 -7.83 -6.17 -8.04
N PHE A 41 -7.93 -4.93 -7.58
CA PHE A 41 -6.93 -3.90 -7.81
C PHE A 41 -6.83 -2.98 -6.62
N LEU A 42 -5.60 -2.57 -6.32
CA LEU A 42 -5.28 -1.56 -5.32
C LEU A 42 -4.05 -0.80 -5.81
N LYS A 43 -4.07 0.53 -5.67
CA LYS A 43 -2.89 1.35 -5.92
C LYS A 43 -2.56 2.26 -4.75
N VAL A 44 -1.31 2.68 -4.68
CA VAL A 44 -0.91 3.87 -3.93
C VAL A 44 0.01 4.71 -4.81
N THR A 45 -0.16 6.01 -4.74
CA THR A 45 0.68 7.01 -5.39
C THR A 45 1.66 7.59 -4.37
N ARG A 46 2.85 7.92 -4.83
CA ARG A 46 3.87 8.61 -4.02
C ARG A 46 3.32 9.94 -3.50
N ALA A 47 2.58 10.67 -4.32
CA ALA A 47 1.99 11.96 -3.95
C ALA A 47 1.02 11.84 -2.76
N SER A 48 0.09 10.89 -2.79
CA SER A 48 -0.85 10.68 -1.67
C SER A 48 -0.14 10.22 -0.41
N LEU A 49 0.83 9.29 -0.54
CA LEU A 49 1.62 8.83 0.59
C LEU A 49 2.43 9.95 1.25
N GLU A 50 3.14 10.76 0.46
CA GLU A 50 3.92 11.90 0.97
C GLU A 50 3.03 12.97 1.59
N SER A 51 1.86 13.23 1.00
CA SER A 51 0.88 14.18 1.52
C SER A 51 0.37 13.76 2.90
N VAL A 52 0.06 12.47 3.09
CA VAL A 52 -0.44 11.96 4.37
C VAL A 52 0.70 11.87 5.39
N ALA A 53 1.87 11.34 4.99
CA ALA A 53 3.01 11.18 5.89
C ALA A 53 3.68 12.49 6.28
N GLY A 54 3.42 13.59 5.55
CA GLY A 54 4.02 14.90 5.78
C GLY A 54 5.52 14.97 5.47
N GLN A 55 6.06 13.98 4.75
CA GLN A 55 7.48 13.91 4.39
C GLN A 55 7.67 13.14 3.06
N PRO A 56 8.79 13.36 2.34
CA PRO A 56 9.13 12.57 1.16
C PRO A 56 9.33 11.09 1.48
N ILE A 57 8.67 10.21 0.74
CA ILE A 57 8.75 8.75 0.90
C ILE A 57 8.80 8.10 -0.49
N PRO A 58 10.00 7.70 -0.96
CA PRO A 58 10.10 6.92 -2.20
C PRO A 58 9.34 5.60 -2.05
N LEU A 59 8.52 5.22 -3.03
CA LEU A 59 7.71 3.99 -2.93
C LEU A 59 8.56 2.71 -2.80
N ALA A 60 9.76 2.69 -3.37
CA ALA A 60 10.71 1.58 -3.21
C ALA A 60 11.20 1.41 -1.77
N SER A 61 11.14 2.47 -0.94
CA SER A 61 11.53 2.39 0.47
C SER A 61 10.55 1.55 1.32
N LEU A 62 9.37 1.23 0.77
CA LEU A 62 8.39 0.37 1.42
C LEU A 62 8.75 -1.12 1.34
N GLU A 63 9.58 -1.54 0.37
CA GLU A 63 9.88 -2.97 0.14
C GLU A 63 10.33 -3.74 1.39
N PRO A 64 11.21 -3.21 2.26
CA PRO A 64 11.64 -3.93 3.47
C PRO A 64 10.50 -4.20 4.47
N ALA A 65 9.39 -3.46 4.34
CA ALA A 65 8.25 -3.56 5.23
C ALA A 65 7.09 -4.39 4.66
N ILE A 66 7.11 -4.69 3.37
CA ILE A 66 6.09 -5.53 2.73
C ILE A 66 6.38 -6.98 3.14
N ALA A 67 5.72 -7.44 4.20
CA ALA A 67 5.82 -8.82 4.68
C ALA A 67 5.34 -9.84 3.63
N GLY A 68 4.41 -9.43 2.76
CA GLY A 68 3.90 -10.20 1.64
C GLY A 68 2.79 -9.46 0.89
N PHE A 69 2.40 -9.95 -0.28
CA PHE A 69 1.30 -9.40 -1.07
C PHE A 69 0.52 -10.51 -1.80
N ALA A 70 -0.74 -10.20 -2.14
CA ALA A 70 -1.58 -11.09 -2.95
C ALA A 70 -1.50 -10.70 -4.43
N GLY A 71 -1.51 -11.70 -5.32
CA GLY A 71 -1.53 -11.46 -6.77
C GLY A 71 -0.18 -11.00 -7.31
N ARG A 72 -0.21 -9.92 -8.08
CA ARG A 72 0.97 -9.30 -8.69
C ARG A 72 1.15 -7.90 -8.16
N MET A 73 2.41 -7.51 -8.06
CA MET A 73 2.83 -6.17 -7.66
C MET A 73 3.67 -5.57 -8.79
N ARG A 74 3.45 -4.30 -9.11
CA ARG A 74 4.31 -3.56 -10.04
C ARG A 74 4.44 -2.11 -9.64
N TYR A 75 5.59 -1.54 -9.93
CA TYR A 75 5.79 -0.10 -9.95
C TYR A 75 5.40 0.45 -11.34
N VAL A 76 4.72 1.59 -11.37
CA VAL A 76 4.50 2.38 -12.59
C VAL A 76 5.36 3.64 -12.47
N GLY A 77 6.59 3.55 -12.99
CA GLY A 77 7.63 4.52 -12.71
C GLY A 77 7.94 4.59 -11.20
N ASP A 78 8.32 5.78 -10.73
CA ASP A 78 8.61 6.03 -9.32
C ASP A 78 7.40 6.58 -8.54
N ASP A 79 6.26 6.78 -9.23
CA ASP A 79 5.13 7.52 -8.73
C ASP A 79 3.94 6.65 -8.29
N GLU A 80 3.83 5.41 -8.76
CA GLU A 80 2.74 4.51 -8.35
C GLU A 80 3.20 3.08 -8.06
N LEU A 81 2.57 2.46 -7.08
CA LEU A 81 2.70 1.04 -6.75
C LEU A 81 1.32 0.39 -6.84
N HIS A 82 1.20 -0.64 -7.69
CA HIS A 82 -0.05 -1.34 -7.96
C HIS A 82 0.02 -2.78 -7.46
N TRP A 83 -1.06 -3.22 -6.81
CA TRP A 83 -1.36 -4.62 -6.54
C TRP A 83 -2.60 -5.02 -7.34
N TYR A 84 -2.52 -6.15 -8.03
CA TYR A 84 -3.62 -6.59 -8.89
C TYR A 84 -3.68 -8.11 -9.04
N LEU A 85 -4.90 -8.61 -9.25
CA LEU A 85 -5.17 -9.96 -9.69
C LEU A 85 -5.34 -9.95 -11.22
N GLU A 86 -4.69 -10.88 -11.91
CA GLU A 86 -5.07 -11.15 -13.29
C GLU A 86 -6.36 -11.95 -13.32
N ARG A 87 -7.31 -11.55 -14.17
CA ARG A 87 -8.43 -12.42 -14.49
C ARG A 87 -7.87 -13.63 -15.24
N LYS A 88 -8.11 -14.82 -14.69
CA LYS A 88 -8.26 -16.01 -15.53
C LYS A 88 -9.67 -15.96 -16.09
N ASP A 89 -9.78 -15.73 -17.40
CA ASP A 89 -10.98 -16.05 -18.14
C ASP A 89 -11.28 -17.55 -18.08
#